data_AF-A0AAD6V870-F1
#
_entry.id   AF-A0AAD6V870-F1
#
_cell.length_a   1.000
_cell.length_b   1.000
_cell.length_c   1.000
_cell.angle_alpha   90.00
_cell.angle_beta   90.00
_cell.angle_gamma   90.00
#
_symmetry.space_group_name_H-M   'P 1'
#
loop_
_entity.id
_entity.type
_entity.pdbx_description
1 polymer ?
#
loop_
_entity_poly.entity_id
_entity_poly.type
_entity_poly.pdbx_seq_one_letter_code
_entity_poly.pdbx_strand_id
1 'polypeptide(L)'
;MASPARFFALAAFLVYVAASAIVPPGRQGLPFQPIANTHAPTTEINTIAQAAIQVKKSSAAAAIVASPRDPEGYHLVFGPTGGANNAPGYMGFTFLDKYDVNACAQLCNNRGADPVGGVCQYFNIWRAVVNGVPTTHTCAMYFLVADESTAVNTGQGDLVVTLSRGYARKNLVIDGGFEGFNACDDFCFAASYANWIGTSPAGGDLDATIFFSPTLAKDGNGSGLLGAAFGDDTDAGTLTPTKPLATKAGATYVIQSFFVSSFSDPDSEAAAHVDILWNGVVVGGTSGFTAAYTPTQSVSVKGTGNDTLSFHGGAAPAWTLIDDVGVFQL
;
A
#
# COMPACT_ATOMS: atom_id res chain seq x y z
N MET A 1 30.31 65.43 5.19
CA MET A 1 30.27 64.86 6.55
C MET A 1 29.44 63.59 6.48
N ALA A 2 30.11 62.43 6.48
CA ALA A 2 29.50 61.11 6.35
C ALA A 2 29.24 60.52 7.75
N SER A 3 28.04 59.96 7.96
CA SER A 3 27.65 59.28 9.18
C SER A 3 28.01 57.79 9.09
N PRO A 4 28.64 57.18 10.12
CA PRO A 4 29.01 55.78 10.07
C PRO A 4 27.86 54.87 10.51
N ALA A 5 27.82 53.70 9.87
CA ALA A 5 26.96 52.57 10.14
C ALA A 5 27.18 52.00 11.56
N ARG A 6 26.11 51.57 12.21
CA ARG A 6 26.16 50.69 13.39
C ARG A 6 25.63 49.31 13.01
N PHE A 7 26.59 48.40 12.85
CA PHE A 7 26.44 46.96 13.03
C PHE A 7 26.06 46.67 14.48
N PHE A 8 25.05 45.83 14.71
CA PHE A 8 24.91 45.06 15.95
C PHE A 8 24.47 43.64 15.64
N ALA A 9 25.08 42.72 16.37
CA ALA A 9 25.21 41.30 16.09
C ALA A 9 23.92 40.52 16.36
N LEU A 10 23.60 39.60 15.45
CA LEU A 10 22.65 38.52 15.70
C LEU A 10 23.38 37.46 16.56
N ALA A 11 23.05 37.41 17.86
CA ALA A 11 23.50 36.32 18.72
C ALA A 11 22.65 35.08 18.41
N ALA A 12 23.25 34.10 17.73
CA ALA A 12 22.68 32.77 17.56
C ALA A 12 22.71 32.05 18.92
N PHE A 13 21.55 31.97 19.57
CA PHE A 13 21.35 31.09 20.71
C PHE A 13 21.24 29.65 20.19
N LEU A 14 22.37 28.97 20.10
CA LEU A 14 22.42 27.51 19.96
C LEU A 14 22.14 26.92 21.35
N VAL A 15 20.87 26.62 21.62
CA VAL A 15 20.51 25.78 22.76
C VAL A 15 20.82 24.35 22.37
N TYR A 16 21.99 23.87 22.79
CA TYR A 16 22.25 22.43 22.91
C TYR A 16 21.39 21.93 24.07
N VAL A 17 20.21 21.39 23.77
CA VAL A 17 19.48 20.56 24.73
C VAL A 17 20.31 19.30 24.90
N ALA A 18 20.85 19.11 26.10
CA ALA A 18 21.48 17.86 26.49
C ALA A 18 20.46 16.74 26.28
N ALA A 19 20.82 15.76 25.46
CA ALA A 19 20.06 14.53 25.26
C ALA A 19 20.02 13.75 26.59
N SER A 20 19.08 14.10 27.46
CA SER A 20 18.53 13.12 28.38
C SER A 20 17.91 12.05 27.48
N ALA A 21 18.55 10.88 27.44
CA ALA A 21 18.02 9.69 26.81
C ALA A 21 16.73 9.29 27.52
N ILE A 22 15.64 9.98 27.19
CA ILE A 22 14.30 9.46 27.34
C ILE A 22 14.29 8.28 26.38
N VAL A 23 14.53 7.10 26.93
CA VAL A 23 14.17 5.87 26.25
C VAL A 23 12.66 6.00 26.03
N PRO A 24 12.17 6.05 24.78
CA PRO A 24 10.74 6.07 24.53
C PRO A 24 10.10 4.93 25.33
N PRO A 25 8.95 5.14 25.98
CA PRO A 25 8.25 4.11 26.76
C PRO A 25 8.11 2.76 26.02
N GLY A 26 8.15 2.78 24.67
CA GLY A 26 8.14 1.62 23.79
C GLY A 26 9.29 0.60 23.92
N ARG A 27 10.32 0.80 24.76
CA ARG A 27 11.28 -0.28 25.09
C ARG A 27 10.84 -1.20 26.24
N GLN A 28 9.71 -0.95 26.88
CA GLN A 28 9.19 -1.81 27.96
C GLN A 28 8.16 -2.85 27.48
N GLY A 29 7.71 -2.78 26.22
CA GLY A 29 6.98 -3.86 25.56
C GLY A 29 7.89 -5.02 25.21
N LEU A 30 7.35 -6.24 25.20
CA LEU A 30 8.05 -7.42 24.66
C LEU A 30 8.60 -7.07 23.27
N PRO A 31 9.83 -7.48 22.92
CA PRO A 31 10.38 -7.20 21.59
C PRO A 31 9.36 -7.68 20.55
N PHE A 32 8.91 -6.75 19.70
CA PHE A 32 8.08 -7.06 18.54
C PHE A 32 8.70 -8.26 17.85
N GLN A 33 8.02 -9.41 17.91
CA GLN A 33 8.44 -10.58 17.17
C GLN A 33 7.97 -10.31 15.76
N PRO A 34 8.87 -10.02 14.79
CA PRO A 34 8.46 -9.92 13.41
C PRO A 34 7.73 -11.22 13.09
N ILE A 35 6.46 -11.12 12.71
CA ILE A 35 5.72 -12.29 12.27
C ILE A 35 6.51 -12.82 11.09
N ALA A 36 7.14 -13.98 11.29
CA ALA A 36 7.98 -14.60 10.29
C ALA A 36 7.19 -14.63 8.99
N ASN A 37 7.68 -13.88 8.01
CA ASN A 37 7.06 -13.62 6.73
C ASN A 37 6.61 -14.97 6.13
N THR A 38 5.35 -15.34 6.35
CA THR A 38 4.79 -16.56 5.81
C THR A 38 4.87 -16.38 4.32
N HIS A 39 5.68 -17.20 3.64
CA HIS A 39 5.97 -17.06 2.21
C HIS A 39 4.67 -16.71 1.47
N ALA A 40 4.60 -15.46 0.97
CA ALA A 40 3.43 -15.04 0.23
C ALA A 40 3.21 -16.05 -0.91
N PRO A 41 1.96 -16.47 -1.16
CA PRO A 41 1.68 -17.51 -2.14
C PRO A 41 2.31 -17.11 -3.48
N THR A 42 2.97 -18.08 -4.12
CA THR A 42 3.49 -17.93 -5.47
C THR A 42 2.57 -18.62 -6.48
N THR A 43 2.77 -18.31 -7.76
CA THR A 43 1.90 -18.81 -8.82
C THR A 43 2.06 -20.32 -9.03
N GLU A 44 1.00 -21.07 -8.80
CA GLU A 44 0.99 -22.51 -9.08
C GLU A 44 0.71 -22.80 -10.56
N ILE A 45 1.73 -22.72 -11.41
CA ILE A 45 1.58 -22.93 -12.86
C ILE A 45 1.05 -24.35 -13.20
N ASN A 46 1.43 -25.35 -12.41
CA ASN A 46 0.95 -26.73 -12.59
C ASN A 46 -0.58 -26.80 -12.45
N THR A 47 -1.13 -26.12 -11.45
CA THR A 47 -2.58 -26.06 -11.18
C THR A 47 -3.31 -25.36 -12.32
N ILE A 48 -2.75 -24.25 -12.85
CA ILE A 48 -3.33 -23.55 -14.00
C ILE A 48 -3.25 -24.40 -15.27
N ALA A 49 -2.11 -25.05 -15.52
CA ALA A 49 -1.89 -25.87 -16.71
C ALA A 49 -2.84 -27.07 -16.75
N GLN A 50 -2.97 -27.78 -15.62
CA GLN A 50 -3.93 -28.87 -15.49
C GLN A 50 -5.36 -28.39 -15.73
N ALA A 51 -5.75 -27.26 -15.13
CA ALA A 51 -7.07 -26.69 -15.35
C ALA A 51 -7.29 -26.32 -16.83
N ALA A 52 -6.30 -25.70 -17.49
CA ALA A 52 -6.39 -25.29 -18.88
C ALA A 52 -6.58 -26.47 -19.84
N ILE A 53 -5.91 -27.59 -19.61
CA ILE A 53 -6.05 -28.82 -20.41
C ILE A 53 -7.48 -29.39 -20.30
N GLN A 54 -8.14 -29.23 -19.15
CA GLN A 54 -9.50 -29.75 -18.95
C GLN A 54 -10.59 -28.84 -19.54
N VAL A 55 -10.29 -27.58 -19.88
CA VAL A 55 -11.28 -26.67 -20.47
C VAL A 55 -11.57 -27.09 -21.92
N LYS A 56 -12.69 -27.78 -22.15
CA LYS A 56 -13.25 -28.04 -23.49
C LYS A 56 -13.89 -26.79 -24.11
N LYS A 57 -13.18 -25.67 -24.18
CA LYS A 57 -13.66 -24.48 -24.92
C LYS A 57 -12.87 -24.35 -26.21
N SER A 58 -13.57 -24.42 -27.34
CA SER A 58 -13.06 -23.89 -28.61
C SER A 58 -13.15 -22.36 -28.55
N SER A 59 -12.17 -21.70 -27.93
CA SER A 59 -12.09 -20.24 -28.08
C SER A 59 -11.77 -19.96 -29.55
N ALA A 60 -12.71 -19.33 -30.26
CA ALA A 60 -12.43 -18.85 -31.60
C ALA A 60 -11.25 -17.88 -31.52
N ALA A 61 -10.30 -17.99 -32.44
CA ALA A 61 -9.14 -17.10 -32.51
C ALA A 61 -9.62 -15.67 -32.83
N ALA A 62 -10.01 -14.92 -31.81
CA ALA A 62 -10.28 -13.50 -31.96
C ALA A 62 -8.97 -12.81 -32.36
N ALA A 63 -9.05 -11.90 -33.34
CA ALA A 63 -7.90 -11.12 -33.76
C ALA A 63 -7.30 -10.38 -32.56
N ILE A 64 -6.02 -10.61 -32.30
CA ILE A 64 -5.31 -9.96 -31.20
C ILE A 64 -5.03 -8.52 -31.64
N VAL A 65 -5.54 -7.55 -30.88
CA VAL A 65 -5.11 -6.17 -31.02
C VAL A 65 -3.65 -6.10 -30.54
N ALA A 66 -2.74 -5.66 -31.42
CA ALA A 66 -1.29 -5.70 -31.17
C ALA A 66 -0.88 -5.00 -29.86
N SER A 67 -1.60 -3.96 -29.46
CA SER A 67 -1.41 -3.24 -28.20
C SER A 67 -2.77 -2.82 -27.63
N PRO A 68 -3.37 -3.60 -26.71
CA PRO A 68 -4.58 -3.16 -26.01
C PRO A 68 -4.27 -1.90 -25.20
N ARG A 69 -5.21 -0.95 -25.17
CA ARG A 69 -5.12 0.23 -24.29
C ARG A 69 -5.10 -0.24 -22.84
N ASP A 70 -4.30 0.45 -22.01
CA ASP A 70 -4.30 0.24 -20.57
C ASP A 70 -5.72 0.38 -20.00
N PRO A 71 -6.17 -0.57 -19.17
CA PRO A 71 -7.42 -0.42 -18.44
C PRO A 71 -7.39 0.84 -17.60
N GLU A 72 -8.56 1.43 -17.39
CA GLU A 72 -8.66 2.56 -16.48
C GLU A 72 -8.24 2.16 -15.06
N GLY A 73 -7.46 3.01 -14.39
CA GLY A 73 -6.86 2.70 -13.09
C GLY A 73 -5.57 1.87 -13.15
N TYR A 74 -5.15 1.42 -14.34
CA TYR A 74 -3.96 0.58 -14.52
C TYR A 74 -2.93 1.23 -15.46
N HIS A 75 -1.70 0.72 -15.41
CA HIS A 75 -0.68 0.92 -16.43
C HIS A 75 -0.02 -0.41 -16.82
N LEU A 76 0.42 -0.51 -18.07
CA LEU A 76 1.24 -1.64 -18.52
C LEU A 76 2.61 -1.60 -17.83
N VAL A 77 2.99 -2.71 -17.21
CA VAL A 77 4.33 -2.92 -16.62
C VAL A 77 5.25 -3.59 -17.64
N PHE A 78 4.77 -4.65 -18.30
CA PHE A 78 5.55 -5.34 -19.33
C PHE A 78 4.68 -6.04 -20.36
N GLY A 79 5.31 -6.38 -21.50
CA GLY A 79 4.80 -7.31 -22.49
C GLY A 79 4.32 -6.67 -23.80
N PRO A 80 3.91 -7.49 -24.79
CA PRO A 80 3.74 -8.94 -24.68
C PRO A 80 5.06 -9.75 -24.58
N THR A 81 5.06 -10.81 -23.77
CA THR A 81 6.15 -11.80 -23.68
C THR A 81 5.63 -13.24 -23.81
N GLY A 82 6.53 -14.22 -23.76
CA GLY A 82 6.24 -15.66 -23.77
C GLY A 82 6.22 -16.32 -22.38
N GLY A 83 6.16 -15.54 -21.30
CA GLY A 83 6.21 -16.08 -19.94
C GLY A 83 5.21 -15.43 -19.00
N ALA A 84 4.56 -16.22 -18.15
CA ALA A 84 3.65 -15.77 -17.10
C ALA A 84 4.42 -15.54 -15.80
N ASN A 85 3.89 -14.68 -14.93
CA ASN A 85 4.53 -14.42 -13.64
C ASN A 85 4.52 -15.65 -12.73
N ASN A 86 5.67 -15.92 -12.11
CA ASN A 86 5.82 -16.70 -10.89
C ASN A 86 6.30 -15.74 -9.80
N ALA A 87 5.36 -15.05 -9.15
CA ALA A 87 5.67 -13.94 -8.26
C ALA A 87 4.98 -14.11 -6.90
N PRO A 88 5.54 -13.55 -5.81
CA PRO A 88 4.88 -13.46 -4.53
C PRO A 88 3.54 -12.69 -4.61
N GLY A 89 2.66 -12.96 -3.65
CA GLY A 89 1.40 -12.26 -3.48
C GLY A 89 0.27 -12.75 -4.39
N TYR A 90 0.34 -13.99 -4.85
CA TYR A 90 -0.64 -14.60 -5.74
C TYR A 90 -2.03 -14.75 -5.10
N MET A 91 -3.05 -14.20 -5.74
CA MET A 91 -4.46 -14.19 -5.29
C MET A 91 -5.35 -15.15 -6.09
N GLY A 92 -4.75 -16.09 -6.81
CA GLY A 92 -5.45 -17.01 -7.70
C GLY A 92 -5.60 -16.49 -9.14
N PHE A 93 -6.38 -17.23 -9.93
CA PHE A 93 -6.57 -16.97 -11.35
C PHE A 93 -8.02 -17.16 -11.80
N THR A 94 -8.32 -16.72 -13.02
CA THR A 94 -9.59 -16.95 -13.69
C THR A 94 -9.37 -17.08 -15.19
N PHE A 95 -10.11 -17.97 -15.84
CA PHE A 95 -10.11 -18.07 -17.30
C PHE A 95 -11.12 -17.09 -17.92
N LEU A 96 -10.70 -16.43 -18.99
CA LEU A 96 -11.51 -15.55 -19.82
C LEU A 96 -11.79 -16.22 -21.16
N ASP A 97 -12.97 -15.93 -21.72
CA ASP A 97 -13.38 -16.46 -23.03
C ASP A 97 -12.55 -15.89 -24.19
N LYS A 98 -12.02 -14.67 -24.01
CA LYS A 98 -11.18 -13.96 -24.97
C LYS A 98 -10.07 -13.22 -24.22
N TYR A 99 -9.03 -12.79 -24.94
CA TYR A 99 -7.99 -11.94 -24.39
C TYR A 99 -8.55 -10.52 -24.14
N ASP A 100 -9.09 -10.29 -22.94
CA ASP A 100 -9.74 -9.04 -22.54
C ASP A 100 -9.07 -8.46 -21.29
N VAL A 101 -8.21 -7.47 -21.51
CA VAL A 101 -7.45 -6.82 -20.44
C VAL A 101 -8.38 -6.05 -19.49
N ASN A 102 -9.46 -5.46 -19.99
CA ASN A 102 -10.43 -4.75 -19.15
C ASN A 102 -11.21 -5.73 -18.27
N ALA A 103 -11.60 -6.89 -18.81
CA ALA A 103 -12.26 -7.92 -18.01
C ALA A 103 -11.33 -8.43 -16.89
N CYS A 104 -10.05 -8.62 -17.16
CA CYS A 104 -9.07 -9.01 -16.14
C CYS A 104 -8.87 -7.93 -15.07
N ALA A 105 -8.83 -6.65 -15.47
CA ALA A 105 -8.79 -5.53 -14.53
C ALA A 105 -10.04 -5.51 -13.63
N GLN A 106 -11.22 -5.73 -14.18
CA GLN A 106 -12.46 -5.80 -13.39
C GLN A 106 -12.49 -6.99 -12.42
N LEU A 107 -11.90 -8.13 -12.80
CA LEU A 107 -11.70 -9.25 -11.87
C LEU A 107 -10.78 -8.89 -10.70
N CYS A 108 -9.71 -8.14 -10.97
CA CYS A 108 -8.82 -7.62 -9.93
C CYS A 108 -9.54 -6.56 -9.05
N ASN A 109 -10.37 -5.68 -9.63
CA ASN A 109 -11.22 -4.70 -8.93
C ASN A 109 -12.20 -5.32 -7.96
N ASN A 110 -12.77 -6.45 -8.32
CA ASN A 110 -13.76 -7.14 -7.49
C ASN A 110 -13.16 -8.28 -6.64
N ARG A 111 -11.84 -8.49 -6.69
CA ARG A 111 -11.15 -9.48 -5.87
C ARG A 111 -11.12 -8.97 -4.43
N GLY A 112 -11.70 -9.74 -3.50
CA GLY A 112 -11.61 -9.45 -2.08
C GLY A 112 -10.16 -9.38 -1.59
N ALA A 113 -9.95 -8.65 -0.50
CA ALA A 113 -8.65 -8.54 0.14
C ALA A 113 -8.06 -9.93 0.46
N ASP A 114 -6.78 -10.10 0.20
CA ASP A 114 -6.00 -11.12 0.91
C ASP A 114 -5.85 -10.68 2.38
N PRO A 115 -6.03 -11.57 3.36
CA PRO A 115 -5.97 -11.22 4.78
C PRO A 115 -4.59 -10.77 5.25
N VAL A 116 -3.54 -11.00 4.47
CA VAL A 116 -2.16 -10.57 4.76
C VAL A 116 -1.73 -9.46 3.81
N GLY A 117 -2.07 -9.59 2.53
CA GLY A 117 -1.54 -8.75 1.45
C GLY A 117 -2.42 -7.59 0.99
N GLY A 118 -3.70 -7.57 1.37
CA GLY A 118 -4.65 -6.54 0.96
C GLY A 118 -5.27 -6.77 -0.44
N VAL A 119 -5.70 -5.70 -1.09
CA VAL A 119 -6.35 -5.68 -2.41
C VAL A 119 -5.43 -6.20 -3.50
N CYS A 120 -6.05 -6.65 -4.59
CA CYS A 120 -5.33 -6.90 -5.83
C CYS A 120 -4.71 -5.59 -6.37
N GLN A 121 -3.40 -5.55 -6.50
CA GLN A 121 -2.63 -4.41 -7.00
C GLN A 121 -2.08 -4.65 -8.42
N TYR A 122 -2.04 -5.91 -8.84
CA TYR A 122 -1.41 -6.31 -10.10
C TYR A 122 -2.12 -7.51 -10.71
N PHE A 123 -2.12 -7.59 -12.04
CA PHE A 123 -2.50 -8.81 -12.73
C PHE A 123 -1.61 -9.10 -13.92
N ASN A 124 -1.48 -10.39 -14.22
CA ASN A 124 -0.85 -10.91 -15.41
C ASN A 124 -1.89 -11.62 -16.27
N ILE A 125 -2.08 -11.14 -17.51
CA ILE A 125 -2.97 -11.74 -18.50
C ILE A 125 -2.15 -12.38 -19.62
N TRP A 126 -2.43 -13.65 -19.91
CA TRP A 126 -1.71 -14.42 -20.92
C TRP A 126 -2.62 -15.45 -21.60
N ARG A 127 -2.15 -16.03 -22.69
CA ARG A 127 -2.87 -17.02 -23.47
C ARG A 127 -2.16 -18.37 -23.44
N ALA A 128 -2.88 -19.41 -23.04
CA ALA A 128 -2.41 -20.78 -23.14
C ALA A 128 -2.59 -21.30 -24.57
N VAL A 129 -1.52 -21.82 -25.16
CA VAL A 129 -1.55 -22.55 -26.43
C VAL A 129 -1.19 -23.99 -26.13
N VAL A 130 -2.12 -24.92 -26.35
CA VAL A 130 -1.91 -26.36 -26.10
C VAL A 130 -1.86 -27.05 -27.46
N ASN A 131 -0.78 -27.77 -27.75
CA ASN A 131 -0.60 -28.44 -29.06
C ASN A 131 -0.76 -27.50 -30.26
N GLY A 132 -0.23 -26.28 -30.13
CA GLY A 132 -0.34 -25.23 -31.16
C GLY A 132 -1.71 -24.55 -31.26
N VAL A 133 -2.69 -24.97 -30.46
CA VAL A 133 -4.05 -24.43 -30.48
C VAL A 133 -4.30 -23.49 -29.29
N PRO A 134 -4.65 -22.22 -29.52
CA PRO A 134 -5.13 -21.32 -28.47
C PRO A 134 -6.29 -21.95 -27.69
N THR A 135 -6.12 -22.15 -26.38
CA THR A 135 -7.06 -22.91 -25.55
C THR A 135 -7.76 -22.02 -24.53
N THR A 136 -7.00 -21.25 -23.75
CA THR A 136 -7.55 -20.35 -22.72
C THR A 136 -6.82 -19.00 -22.68
N HIS A 137 -7.48 -18.02 -22.07
CA HIS A 137 -6.87 -16.77 -21.64
C HIS A 137 -6.91 -16.73 -20.12
N THR A 138 -5.76 -16.64 -19.47
CA THR A 138 -5.63 -16.68 -18.02
C THR A 138 -5.42 -15.27 -17.51
N CYS A 139 -6.20 -14.90 -16.48
CA CYS A 139 -6.02 -13.69 -15.68
C CYS A 139 -5.53 -14.13 -14.29
N ALA A 140 -4.24 -13.94 -14.00
CA ALA A 140 -3.65 -14.19 -12.68
C ALA A 140 -3.54 -12.88 -11.90
N MET A 141 -4.00 -12.84 -10.65
CA MET A 141 -4.10 -11.64 -9.82
C MET A 141 -3.13 -11.70 -8.65
N TYR A 142 -2.61 -10.54 -8.23
CA TYR A 142 -1.62 -10.43 -7.16
C TYR A 142 -1.86 -9.18 -6.31
N PHE A 143 -1.59 -9.27 -5.01
CA PHE A 143 -1.61 -8.12 -4.10
C PHE A 143 -0.26 -7.38 -4.04
N LEU A 144 0.80 -7.96 -4.60
CA LEU A 144 2.09 -7.30 -4.85
C LEU A 144 2.27 -7.03 -6.33
N VAL A 145 2.88 -5.90 -6.66
CA VAL A 145 3.25 -5.58 -8.04
C VAL A 145 4.45 -6.43 -8.45
N ALA A 146 4.34 -7.06 -9.63
CA ALA A 146 5.40 -7.85 -10.24
C ALA A 146 5.83 -7.24 -11.58
N ASP A 147 7.02 -7.63 -12.06
CA ASP A 147 7.60 -7.17 -13.32
C ASP A 147 7.97 -8.32 -14.26
N GLU A 148 8.63 -8.00 -15.38
CA GLU A 148 9.06 -8.99 -16.39
C GLU A 148 10.07 -10.01 -15.85
N SER A 149 10.85 -9.67 -14.83
CA SER A 149 11.89 -10.57 -14.29
C SER A 149 11.29 -11.83 -13.65
N THR A 150 10.05 -11.73 -13.17
CA THR A 150 9.31 -12.86 -12.59
C THR A 150 8.47 -13.61 -13.63
N ALA A 151 8.44 -13.17 -14.89
CA ALA A 151 7.68 -13.76 -15.98
C ALA A 151 8.35 -15.04 -16.55
N VAL A 152 8.71 -15.97 -15.67
CA VAL A 152 9.54 -17.15 -15.98
C VAL A 152 8.75 -18.40 -16.35
N ASN A 153 7.43 -18.41 -16.16
CA ASN A 153 6.58 -19.55 -16.50
C ASN A 153 6.27 -19.55 -18.00
N THR A 154 7.08 -20.23 -18.80
CA THR A 154 6.92 -20.25 -20.27
C THR A 154 6.00 -21.36 -20.80
N GLY A 155 5.60 -22.30 -19.93
CA GLY A 155 4.75 -23.43 -20.29
C GLY A 155 5.12 -24.72 -19.55
N GLN A 156 4.36 -25.79 -19.80
CA GLN A 156 4.64 -27.13 -19.29
C GLN A 156 4.01 -28.18 -20.21
N GLY A 157 4.80 -29.19 -20.60
CA GLY A 157 4.35 -30.18 -21.58
C GLY A 157 3.97 -29.52 -22.91
N ASP A 158 2.77 -29.79 -23.39
CA ASP A 158 2.26 -29.22 -24.65
C ASP A 158 1.71 -27.78 -24.49
N LEU A 159 1.60 -27.29 -23.26
CA LEU A 159 1.13 -25.93 -22.99
C LEU A 159 2.29 -24.95 -23.13
N VAL A 160 2.08 -23.92 -23.95
CA VAL A 160 2.98 -22.78 -24.12
C VAL A 160 2.25 -21.51 -23.72
N VAL A 161 2.92 -20.65 -22.96
CA VAL A 161 2.42 -19.32 -22.61
C VAL A 161 2.74 -18.34 -23.74
N THR A 162 1.75 -17.56 -24.16
CA THR A 162 1.92 -16.52 -25.18
C THR A 162 1.18 -15.25 -24.81
N LEU A 163 1.57 -14.12 -25.40
CA LEU A 163 0.90 -12.83 -25.21
C LEU A 163 0.80 -12.41 -23.74
N SER A 164 1.80 -12.75 -22.93
CA SER A 164 1.76 -12.41 -21.51
C SER A 164 2.03 -10.93 -21.30
N ARG A 165 1.17 -10.27 -20.53
CA ARG A 165 1.30 -8.84 -20.18
C ARG A 165 1.01 -8.64 -18.70
N GLY A 166 1.80 -7.78 -18.07
CA GLY A 166 1.63 -7.38 -16.68
C GLY A 166 1.03 -5.99 -16.58
N TYR A 167 0.04 -5.80 -15.70
CA TYR A 167 -0.59 -4.51 -15.44
C TYR A 167 -0.64 -4.23 -13.94
N ALA A 168 -0.16 -3.07 -13.53
CA ALA A 168 -0.21 -2.61 -12.15
C ALA A 168 -1.27 -1.52 -11.99
N ARG A 169 -1.98 -1.57 -10.86
CA ARG A 169 -2.84 -0.47 -10.44
C ARG A 169 -2.01 0.78 -10.21
N LYS A 170 -2.61 1.92 -10.55
CA LYS A 170 -2.07 3.23 -10.22
C LYS A 170 -2.45 3.54 -8.78
N ASN A 171 -1.47 3.51 -7.88
CA ASN A 171 -1.63 4.10 -6.56
C ASN A 171 -1.58 5.62 -6.69
N LEU A 172 -2.61 6.32 -6.18
CA LEU A 172 -2.65 7.78 -6.19
C LEU A 172 -1.95 8.40 -4.97
N VAL A 173 -1.65 7.60 -3.95
CA VAL A 173 -0.91 8.05 -2.77
C VAL A 173 0.57 7.99 -3.07
N ILE A 174 1.23 9.15 -2.93
CA ILE A 174 2.68 9.24 -3.06
C ILE A 174 3.27 8.73 -1.74
N ASP A 175 4.19 7.78 -1.85
CA ASP A 175 5.00 7.31 -0.72
C ASP A 175 4.13 6.84 0.46
N GLY A 176 3.14 5.99 0.15
CA GLY A 176 2.20 5.47 1.14
C GLY A 176 2.81 4.52 2.18
N GLY A 177 4.04 4.04 1.95
CA GLY A 177 4.84 3.29 2.91
C GLY A 177 5.83 4.17 3.70
N PHE A 178 5.77 5.50 3.55
CA PHE A 178 6.59 6.45 4.31
C PHE A 178 8.12 6.37 4.11
N GLU A 179 8.60 5.57 3.15
CA GLU A 179 10.03 5.32 2.89
C GLU A 179 10.83 6.56 2.44
N GLY A 180 10.15 7.59 1.95
CA GLY A 180 10.81 8.87 1.65
C GLY A 180 11.28 9.64 2.88
N PHE A 181 10.86 9.26 4.09
CA PHE A 181 11.43 9.78 5.33
C PHE A 181 12.64 8.94 5.75
N ASN A 182 13.84 9.47 5.54
CA ASN A 182 15.10 8.75 5.80
C ASN A 182 16.13 9.62 6.53
N ALA A 183 15.69 10.31 7.59
CA ALA A 183 16.49 11.32 8.29
C ALA A 183 17.56 10.75 9.25
N CYS A 184 17.61 9.43 9.46
CA CYS A 184 18.51 8.76 10.39
C CYS A 184 18.78 7.30 9.98
N ASP A 185 19.74 6.65 10.66
CA ASP A 185 20.16 5.26 10.39
C ASP A 185 19.45 4.19 11.27
N ASP A 186 18.80 4.59 12.36
CA ASP A 186 18.16 3.67 13.32
C ASP A 186 16.72 4.11 13.61
N PHE A 187 16.49 4.81 14.72
CA PHE A 187 15.17 5.35 15.07
C PHE A 187 15.17 6.87 15.05
N CYS A 188 14.22 7.45 14.32
CA CYS A 188 13.86 8.85 14.44
C CYS A 188 12.42 9.05 13.97
N PHE A 189 11.88 10.23 14.25
CA PHE A 189 10.58 10.62 13.76
C PHE A 189 10.51 12.12 13.50
N ALA A 190 9.51 12.53 12.74
CA ALA A 190 9.22 13.94 12.47
C ALA A 190 7.71 14.16 12.36
N ALA A 191 7.25 15.37 12.67
CA ALA A 191 5.87 15.77 12.42
C ALA A 191 5.54 15.80 10.93
N SER A 192 6.52 16.04 10.05
CA SER A 192 6.28 16.11 8.60
C SER A 192 7.55 15.88 7.80
N TYR A 193 7.37 15.52 6.53
CA TYR A 193 8.40 15.56 5.50
C TYR A 193 7.77 15.91 4.14
N ALA A 194 8.47 15.67 3.03
CA ALA A 194 8.02 16.07 1.70
C ALA A 194 6.63 15.54 1.30
N ASN A 195 6.28 14.31 1.69
CA ASN A 195 5.07 13.63 1.21
C ASN A 195 3.93 13.58 2.23
N TRP A 196 4.23 13.67 3.54
CA TRP A 196 3.23 13.58 4.60
C TRP A 196 3.40 14.63 5.69
N ILE A 197 2.28 15.01 6.28
CA ILE A 197 2.19 15.89 7.45
C ILE A 197 1.29 15.25 8.51
N GLY A 198 1.83 15.14 9.71
CA GLY A 198 1.12 14.89 10.95
C GLY A 198 0.77 16.21 11.63
N THR A 199 -0.40 16.27 12.22
CA THR A 199 -0.92 17.45 12.93
C THR A 199 -1.56 17.07 14.24
N SER A 200 -1.43 17.97 15.22
CA SER A 200 -2.05 17.91 16.54
C SER A 200 -3.25 18.86 16.61
N PRO A 201 -4.28 18.55 17.41
CA PRO A 201 -5.29 19.53 17.79
C PRO A 201 -4.69 20.62 18.69
N ALA A 202 -5.49 21.64 18.99
CA ALA A 202 -5.05 22.73 19.85
C ALA A 202 -4.78 22.23 21.28
N GLY A 203 -3.52 22.25 21.69
CA GLY A 203 -3.08 21.81 23.01
C GLY A 203 -2.28 20.50 23.02
N GLY A 204 -2.36 19.72 21.94
CA GLY A 204 -1.58 18.50 21.76
C GLY A 204 -0.20 18.75 21.15
N ASP A 205 0.69 17.76 21.26
CA ASP A 205 2.03 17.79 20.70
C ASP A 205 2.40 16.45 20.04
N LEU A 206 2.72 16.49 18.74
CA LEU A 206 3.17 15.32 17.97
C LEU A 206 2.20 14.12 18.01
N ASP A 207 0.91 14.41 17.94
CA ASP A 207 -0.18 13.40 17.96
C ASP A 207 -0.30 12.62 16.66
N ALA A 208 0.37 13.08 15.62
CA ALA A 208 0.61 12.31 14.42
C ALA A 208 2.05 12.59 13.95
N THR A 209 2.80 11.54 13.70
CA THR A 209 4.21 11.64 13.30
C THR A 209 4.56 10.58 12.26
N ILE A 210 5.69 10.77 11.61
CA ILE A 210 6.27 9.80 10.67
C ILE A 210 7.50 9.21 11.35
N PHE A 211 7.51 7.90 11.48
CA PHE A 211 8.57 7.12 12.10
C PHE A 211 9.48 6.51 11.03
N PHE A 212 10.77 6.49 11.31
CA PHE A 212 11.75 5.66 10.61
C PHE A 212 12.23 4.60 11.61
N SER A 213 11.75 3.36 11.44
CA SER A 213 12.12 2.19 12.22
C SER A 213 11.66 0.91 11.52
N PRO A 214 12.57 0.08 11.01
CA PRO A 214 12.19 -1.20 10.38
C PRO A 214 11.49 -2.19 11.34
N THR A 215 11.57 -2.00 12.66
CA THR A 215 10.82 -2.83 13.62
C THR A 215 9.39 -2.39 13.85
N LEU A 216 9.04 -1.16 13.43
CA LEU A 216 7.70 -0.60 13.56
C LEU A 216 6.99 -0.49 12.22
N ALA A 217 7.72 -0.55 11.10
CA ALA A 217 7.15 -0.61 9.76
C ALA A 217 6.59 -2.01 9.45
N LYS A 218 5.59 -2.07 8.57
CA LYS A 218 5.08 -3.32 8.00
C LYS A 218 6.05 -3.85 6.95
N ASP A 219 6.55 -2.97 6.09
CA ASP A 219 7.60 -3.24 5.12
C ASP A 219 8.57 -2.06 5.07
N GLY A 220 9.82 -2.29 4.69
CA GLY A 220 10.83 -1.22 4.66
C GLY A 220 11.17 -0.66 6.05
N ASN A 221 11.16 0.65 6.19
CA ASN A 221 11.59 1.37 7.39
C ASN A 221 10.59 2.45 7.84
N GLY A 222 9.68 2.89 6.98
CA GLY A 222 8.76 3.98 7.25
C GLY A 222 7.44 3.51 7.88
N SER A 223 6.87 4.32 8.77
CA SER A 223 5.47 4.17 9.19
C SER A 223 4.90 5.50 9.67
N GLY A 224 3.58 5.65 9.62
CA GLY A 224 2.89 6.74 10.30
C GLY A 224 2.48 6.32 11.71
N LEU A 225 2.66 7.17 12.70
CA LEU A 225 2.10 7.01 14.04
C LEU A 225 0.91 7.95 14.22
N LEU A 226 -0.16 7.44 14.80
CA LEU A 226 -1.27 8.19 15.37
C LEU A 226 -1.29 8.01 16.90
N GLY A 227 -1.41 9.11 17.63
CA GLY A 227 -1.22 9.26 19.07
C GLY A 227 0.10 10.00 19.41
N ALA A 228 0.11 10.74 20.53
CA ALA A 228 1.24 11.54 21.00
C ALA A 228 2.55 10.73 21.04
N ALA A 229 3.55 11.11 20.24
CA ALA A 229 4.81 10.36 20.11
C ALA A 229 5.58 10.22 21.44
N PHE A 230 5.42 11.18 22.35
CA PHE A 230 6.01 11.15 23.69
C PHE A 230 5.05 10.62 24.77
N GLY A 231 3.78 10.37 24.44
CA GLY A 231 2.76 9.95 25.38
C GLY A 231 2.43 11.00 26.46
N ASP A 232 2.60 12.27 26.13
CA ASP A 232 2.42 13.43 27.00
C ASP A 232 0.97 13.90 27.10
N ASP A 233 0.14 13.57 26.11
CA ASP A 233 -1.30 13.81 26.14
C ASP A 233 -2.10 12.65 25.51
N THR A 234 -3.43 12.77 25.56
CA THR A 234 -4.38 11.76 25.06
C THR A 234 -5.12 12.25 23.82
N ASP A 235 -4.60 13.26 23.14
CA ASP A 235 -5.25 13.86 21.99
C ASP A 235 -5.04 13.00 20.73
N ALA A 236 -5.99 13.11 19.80
CA ALA A 236 -5.94 12.38 18.54
C ALA A 236 -5.32 13.25 17.44
N GLY A 237 -4.33 12.69 16.76
CA GLY A 237 -3.65 13.37 15.67
C GLY A 237 -4.30 13.13 14.32
N THR A 238 -3.82 13.86 13.31
CA THR A 238 -4.22 13.64 11.91
C THR A 238 -3.01 13.55 11.00
N LEU A 239 -2.92 12.44 10.26
CA LEU A 239 -1.90 12.17 9.25
C LEU A 239 -2.49 12.36 7.84
N THR A 240 -1.87 13.21 7.02
CA THR A 240 -2.40 13.63 5.71
C THR A 240 -1.27 13.73 4.68
N PRO A 241 -1.47 13.28 3.42
CA PRO A 241 -0.53 13.58 2.34
C PRO A 241 -0.40 15.09 2.13
N THR A 242 0.80 15.60 1.88
CA THR A 242 1.05 17.05 1.71
C THR A 242 0.39 17.64 0.46
N LYS A 243 0.00 16.78 -0.49
CA LYS A 243 -0.65 17.15 -1.74
C LYS A 243 -1.98 16.42 -1.88
N PRO A 244 -3.03 17.07 -2.39
CA PRO A 244 -4.26 16.39 -2.77
C PRO A 244 -4.00 15.27 -3.78
N LEU A 245 -4.83 14.24 -3.74
CA LEU A 245 -4.74 13.09 -4.63
C LEU A 245 -5.19 13.46 -6.03
N ALA A 246 -4.49 12.97 -7.06
CA ALA A 246 -4.81 13.24 -8.47
C ALA A 246 -6.02 12.41 -8.97
N THR A 247 -7.13 12.48 -8.26
CA THR A 247 -8.40 11.83 -8.56
C THR A 247 -9.13 12.52 -9.73
N LYS A 248 -10.08 11.80 -10.31
CA LYS A 248 -10.98 12.30 -11.36
C LYS A 248 -12.39 12.44 -10.79
N ALA A 249 -13.04 13.54 -11.11
CA ALA A 249 -14.44 13.75 -10.76
C ALA A 249 -15.34 12.62 -11.30
N GLY A 250 -16.17 12.04 -10.44
CA GLY A 250 -17.12 10.98 -10.75
C GLY A 250 -16.56 9.55 -10.77
N ALA A 251 -15.23 9.39 -10.80
CA ALA A 251 -14.59 8.08 -10.68
C ALA A 251 -14.77 7.50 -9.27
N THR A 252 -14.75 6.18 -9.16
CA THR A 252 -14.86 5.47 -7.89
C THR A 252 -13.47 5.02 -7.43
N TYR A 253 -13.20 5.12 -6.14
CA TYR A 253 -11.94 4.73 -5.54
C TYR A 253 -12.14 3.80 -4.34
N VAL A 254 -11.11 3.02 -4.02
CA VAL A 254 -10.96 2.31 -2.75
C VAL A 254 -9.66 2.76 -2.09
N ILE A 255 -9.71 2.93 -0.77
CA ILE A 255 -8.55 3.23 0.06
C ILE A 255 -8.15 1.92 0.75
N GLN A 256 -6.86 1.61 0.73
CA GLN A 256 -6.24 0.55 1.51
C GLN A 256 -5.21 1.17 2.45
N SER A 257 -5.10 0.60 3.63
CA SER A 257 -4.01 0.84 4.57
C SER A 257 -3.81 -0.38 5.45
N PHE A 258 -2.68 -0.47 6.12
CA PHE A 258 -2.42 -1.47 7.14
C PHE A 258 -2.28 -0.80 8.49
N PHE A 259 -2.95 -1.36 9.49
CA PHE A 259 -2.93 -0.83 10.86
C PHE A 259 -2.41 -1.86 11.84
N VAL A 260 -1.66 -1.40 12.84
CA VAL A 260 -1.29 -2.17 14.04
C VAL A 260 -1.35 -1.27 15.28
N SER A 261 -1.82 -1.79 16.40
CA SER A 261 -1.95 -1.07 17.68
C SER A 261 -1.30 -1.86 18.81
N SER A 262 -0.13 -2.45 18.52
CA SER A 262 0.66 -3.23 19.47
C SER A 262 1.93 -2.50 19.90
N PHE A 263 1.81 -1.18 20.11
CA PHE A 263 2.93 -0.37 20.60
C PHE A 263 3.08 -0.51 22.12
N SER A 264 1.96 -0.69 22.83
CA SER A 264 1.88 -1.01 24.26
C SER A 264 1.16 -2.34 24.53
N ASP A 265 0.86 -2.62 25.80
CA ASP A 265 0.08 -3.78 26.21
C ASP A 265 -1.39 -3.70 25.71
N PRO A 266 -2.07 -4.85 25.52
CA PRO A 266 -3.42 -4.88 24.96
C PRO A 266 -4.48 -4.06 25.74
N ASP A 267 -4.33 -3.91 27.06
CA ASP A 267 -5.30 -3.16 27.87
C ASP A 267 -5.11 -1.64 27.66
N SER A 268 -3.85 -1.18 27.57
CA SER A 268 -3.52 0.20 27.21
C SER A 268 -3.97 0.57 25.80
N GLU A 269 -3.93 -0.39 24.88
CA GLU A 269 -4.27 -0.21 23.45
C GLU A 269 -5.76 -0.49 23.15
N ALA A 270 -6.56 -0.82 24.17
CA ALA A 270 -7.97 -1.18 23.98
C ALA A 270 -8.80 -0.06 23.32
N ALA A 271 -8.39 1.20 23.49
CA ALA A 271 -9.02 2.39 22.92
C ALA A 271 -8.40 2.84 21.58
N ALA A 272 -7.47 2.07 21.00
CA ALA A 272 -6.83 2.43 19.75
C ALA A 272 -7.89 2.53 18.65
N HIS A 273 -7.82 3.57 17.82
CA HIS A 273 -8.77 3.74 16.72
C HIS A 273 -8.14 4.59 15.62
N VAL A 274 -8.61 4.36 14.40
CA VAL A 274 -8.27 5.17 13.24
C VAL A 274 -9.52 5.33 12.38
N ASP A 275 -9.90 6.57 12.13
CA ASP A 275 -10.84 6.96 11.10
C ASP A 275 -10.09 7.25 9.80
N ILE A 276 -10.57 6.68 8.69
CA ILE A 276 -10.13 7.03 7.35
C ILE A 276 -11.09 8.09 6.82
N LEU A 277 -10.57 9.28 6.51
CA LEU A 277 -11.36 10.40 6.03
C LEU A 277 -11.09 10.67 4.55
N TRP A 278 -12.18 10.81 3.79
CA TRP A 278 -12.18 11.27 2.41
C TRP A 278 -12.86 12.63 2.34
N ASN A 279 -12.13 13.68 1.98
CA ASN A 279 -12.61 15.06 2.01
C ASN A 279 -13.24 15.45 3.36
N GLY A 280 -12.64 14.98 4.47
CA GLY A 280 -13.12 15.22 5.83
C GLY A 280 -14.33 14.37 6.26
N VAL A 281 -14.79 13.43 5.44
CA VAL A 281 -15.89 12.51 5.78
C VAL A 281 -15.32 11.14 6.10
N VAL A 282 -15.73 10.53 7.22
CA VAL A 282 -15.32 9.17 7.60
C VAL A 282 -15.89 8.15 6.60
N VAL A 283 -15.01 7.33 6.01
CA VAL A 283 -15.33 6.33 4.98
C VAL A 283 -14.83 4.93 5.33
N GLY A 284 -14.25 4.75 6.51
CA GLY A 284 -13.72 3.49 6.99
C GLY A 284 -12.85 3.72 8.21
N GLY A 285 -12.22 2.65 8.69
CA GLY A 285 -11.38 2.74 9.88
C GLY A 285 -11.24 1.40 10.60
N THR A 286 -10.55 1.45 11.73
CA THR A 286 -10.42 0.33 12.66
C THR A 286 -10.54 0.84 14.10
N SER A 287 -10.85 -0.06 15.02
CA SER A 287 -10.92 0.21 16.46
C SER A 287 -10.47 -1.02 17.25
N GLY A 288 -9.87 -0.78 18.40
CA GLY A 288 -9.35 -1.78 19.32
C GLY A 288 -7.91 -2.21 19.05
N PHE A 289 -7.44 -3.11 19.91
CA PHE A 289 -6.11 -3.70 19.82
C PHE A 289 -5.96 -4.63 18.61
N THR A 290 -4.87 -4.47 17.89
CA THR A 290 -4.45 -5.31 16.77
C THR A 290 -3.00 -5.71 16.96
N ALA A 291 -2.75 -7.01 17.17
CA ALA A 291 -1.42 -7.55 17.46
C ALA A 291 -0.47 -7.58 16.25
N ALA A 292 -1.02 -7.39 15.06
CA ALA A 292 -0.34 -7.53 13.78
C ALA A 292 -0.91 -6.52 12.79
N TYR A 293 -0.08 -6.13 11.83
CA TYR A 293 -0.52 -5.35 10.69
C TYR A 293 -1.68 -6.04 9.97
N THR A 294 -2.83 -5.40 10.03
CA THR A 294 -4.09 -5.91 9.46
C THR A 294 -4.50 -5.03 8.29
N PRO A 295 -4.70 -5.60 7.08
CA PRO A 295 -5.19 -4.83 5.95
C PRO A 295 -6.60 -4.32 6.24
N THR A 296 -6.81 -3.03 6.05
CA THR A 296 -8.12 -2.37 6.16
C THR A 296 -8.45 -1.70 4.83
N GLN A 297 -9.73 -1.74 4.47
CA GLN A 297 -10.25 -1.08 3.28
C GLN A 297 -11.40 -0.14 3.63
N SER A 298 -11.44 1.00 2.98
CA SER A 298 -12.61 1.88 3.03
C SER A 298 -13.80 1.28 2.28
N VAL A 299 -14.99 1.84 2.50
CA VAL A 299 -16.04 1.74 1.49
C VAL A 299 -15.59 2.43 0.20
N SER A 300 -16.20 2.08 -0.93
CA SER A 300 -15.93 2.78 -2.19
C SER A 300 -16.35 4.25 -2.10
N VAL A 301 -15.44 5.15 -2.46
CA VAL A 301 -15.66 6.60 -2.43
C VAL A 301 -15.75 7.17 -3.84
N LYS A 302 -16.41 8.31 -3.99
CA LYS A 302 -16.49 9.05 -5.26
C LYS A 302 -15.52 10.22 -5.26
N GLY A 303 -14.68 10.30 -6.28
CA GLY A 303 -13.78 11.43 -6.45
C GLY A 303 -14.51 12.69 -6.89
N THR A 304 -14.13 13.82 -6.33
CA THR A 304 -14.50 15.17 -6.81
C THR A 304 -13.41 15.80 -7.67
N GLY A 305 -12.22 15.19 -7.68
CA GLY A 305 -11.01 15.72 -8.31
C GLY A 305 -10.17 16.51 -7.31
N ASN A 306 -8.87 16.24 -7.24
CA ASN A 306 -7.97 16.77 -6.22
C ASN A 306 -8.49 16.51 -4.79
N ASP A 307 -8.97 15.29 -4.54
CA ASP A 307 -9.55 14.90 -3.25
C ASP A 307 -8.48 14.83 -2.15
N THR A 308 -8.89 15.03 -0.89
CA THR A 308 -8.01 14.87 0.27
C THR A 308 -8.27 13.54 0.97
N LEU A 309 -7.18 12.89 1.38
CA LEU A 309 -7.18 11.71 2.24
C LEU A 309 -6.55 12.10 3.57
N SER A 310 -7.14 11.69 4.68
CA SER A 310 -6.46 11.78 5.97
C SER A 310 -6.82 10.60 6.86
N PHE A 311 -5.97 10.35 7.85
CA PHE A 311 -6.19 9.37 8.90
C PHE A 311 -6.20 10.11 10.22
N HIS A 312 -7.28 9.97 10.99
CA HIS A 312 -7.44 10.61 12.28
C HIS A 312 -7.58 9.55 13.35
N GLY A 313 -6.93 9.73 14.49
CA GLY A 313 -7.08 8.81 15.61
C GLY A 313 -5.79 8.67 16.38
N GLY A 314 -5.67 7.53 17.05
CA GLY A 314 -4.71 7.32 18.13
C GLY A 314 -4.98 8.26 19.31
N ALA A 315 -4.58 7.85 20.50
CA ALA A 315 -4.62 8.68 21.70
C ALA A 315 -3.77 7.95 22.72
N ALA A 316 -2.62 8.50 23.15
CA ALA A 316 -1.78 7.76 24.10
C ALA A 316 -2.59 7.40 25.37
N PRO A 317 -2.44 6.19 25.92
CA PRO A 317 -1.47 5.15 25.58
C PRO A 317 -1.93 4.16 24.49
N ALA A 318 -2.96 4.50 23.71
CA ALA A 318 -3.51 3.71 22.63
C ALA A 318 -3.05 4.24 21.26
N TRP A 319 -1.84 3.86 20.85
CA TRP A 319 -1.24 4.28 19.59
C TRP A 319 -1.72 3.42 18.43
N THR A 320 -1.64 3.97 17.22
CA THR A 320 -1.80 3.15 16.01
C THR A 320 -0.75 3.50 14.98
N LEU A 321 -0.06 2.48 14.51
CA LEU A 321 0.84 2.59 13.37
C LEU A 321 0.07 2.33 12.08
N ILE A 322 0.37 3.11 11.05
CA ILE A 322 -0.18 3.02 9.71
C ILE A 322 0.95 2.76 8.74
N ASP A 323 0.73 1.86 7.79
CA ASP A 323 1.67 1.62 6.70
C ASP A 323 0.97 1.20 5.39
N ASP A 324 1.71 1.19 4.28
CA ASP A 324 1.30 0.69 2.96
C ASP A 324 -0.03 1.29 2.47
N VAL A 325 -0.15 2.62 2.58
CA VAL A 325 -1.34 3.36 2.17
C VAL A 325 -1.48 3.40 0.65
N GLY A 326 -2.65 3.00 0.15
CA GLY A 326 -2.98 3.03 -1.27
C GLY A 326 -4.35 3.61 -1.55
N VAL A 327 -4.47 4.37 -2.66
CA VAL A 327 -5.76 4.77 -3.23
C VAL A 327 -5.82 4.34 -4.67
N PHE A 328 -6.80 3.50 -4.99
CA PHE A 328 -6.92 2.83 -6.27
C PHE A 328 -8.26 3.13 -6.93
N GLN A 329 -8.24 3.42 -8.22
CA GLN A 329 -9.46 3.57 -9.01
C GLN A 329 -10.10 2.19 -9.31
N LEU A 330 -11.43 2.08 -9.19
CA LEU A 330 -12.23 0.89 -9.51
C LEU A 330 -12.84 0.95 -10.92
#